data_AF-A0A4R3IAN0-F1
#
_entry.id   AF-A0A4R3IAN0-F1
#
_cell.length_a   1.000
_cell.length_b   1.000
_cell.length_c   1.000
_cell.angle_alpha   90.00
_cell.angle_beta   90.00
_cell.angle_gamma   90.00
#
_symmetry.space_group_name_H-M   'P 1'
#
loop_
_entity.id
_entity.type
_entity.pdbx_description
1 polymer ?
#
loop_
_entity_poly.entity_id
_entity_poly.type
_entity_poly.pdbx_seq_one_letter_code
_entity_poly.pdbx_strand_id
1 'polypeptide(L)'
;MLQRLFLLIVLCLPLTSMAAGKVYTWTDESGTVHYADRPPADIEAEEIEFQGKKKAPVSVNEGTLAGQWYGRSDKGSEVKLTFNENGTITYTQTKSDQSVFNYQGLWSLEGSSISVITEFSQTAPANGDFKRSPEPMQYVYNVLAFGNNSMEYIIESERFTVSRIDFSQ
;
A
#
# COMPACT_ATOMS: atom_id res chain seq x y z
N MET A 1 21.86 -53.70 -14.72
CA MET A 1 20.99 -52.94 -15.66
C MET A 1 20.36 -51.68 -15.03
N LEU A 2 20.06 -51.64 -13.72
CA LEU A 2 19.44 -50.47 -13.06
C LEU A 2 20.33 -49.19 -13.01
N GLN A 3 21.66 -49.33 -12.99
CA GLN A 3 22.58 -48.20 -12.83
C GLN A 3 22.76 -47.33 -14.09
N ARG A 4 22.48 -47.88 -15.29
CA ARG A 4 22.49 -47.13 -16.55
C ARG A 4 21.19 -46.32 -16.77
N LEU A 5 20.10 -46.72 -16.12
CA LEU A 5 18.81 -46.02 -16.20
C LEU A 5 18.77 -44.76 -15.31
N PHE A 6 19.50 -44.78 -14.20
CA PHE A 6 19.60 -43.64 -13.28
C PHE A 6 20.36 -42.44 -13.89
N LEU A 7 21.35 -42.71 -14.77
CA LEU A 7 22.14 -41.68 -15.42
C LEU A 7 21.35 -40.90 -16.50
N LEU A 8 20.31 -41.51 -17.08
CA LEU A 8 19.48 -40.90 -18.12
C LEU A 8 18.37 -40.01 -17.55
N ILE A 9 17.89 -40.27 -16.33
CA ILE A 9 16.87 -39.46 -15.68
C ILE A 9 17.44 -38.14 -15.12
N VAL A 10 18.72 -38.13 -14.72
CA VAL A 10 19.39 -36.91 -14.23
C VAL A 10 19.69 -35.91 -15.36
N LEU A 11 19.75 -36.36 -16.62
CA LEU A 11 20.08 -35.49 -17.76
C LEU A 11 18.86 -34.74 -18.35
N CYS A 12 17.64 -35.02 -17.87
CA CYS A 12 16.41 -34.38 -18.36
C CYS A 12 15.81 -33.36 -17.39
N LEU A 13 16.58 -32.83 -16.42
CA LEU A 13 16.10 -31.66 -15.68
C LEU A 13 16.13 -30.44 -16.61
N PRO A 14 14.97 -29.83 -16.94
CA PRO A 14 14.97 -28.57 -17.68
C PRO A 14 15.62 -27.52 -16.79
N LEU A 15 16.74 -26.96 -17.27
CA LEU A 15 17.29 -25.70 -16.77
C LEU A 15 16.26 -24.61 -17.07
N THR A 16 15.33 -24.37 -16.14
CA THR A 16 14.49 -23.18 -16.17
C THR A 16 15.40 -22.00 -15.92
N SER A 17 15.96 -21.42 -16.99
CA SER A 17 16.62 -20.14 -16.91
C SER A 17 15.56 -19.13 -16.45
N MET A 18 15.68 -18.66 -15.21
CA MET A 18 15.04 -17.42 -14.79
C MET A 18 15.66 -16.29 -15.60
N ALA A 19 15.18 -16.08 -16.83
CA ALA A 19 15.51 -14.90 -17.59
C ALA A 19 14.88 -13.72 -16.85
N ALA A 20 15.72 -12.80 -16.37
CA ALA A 20 15.25 -11.49 -15.94
C ALA A 20 14.48 -10.88 -17.12
N GLY A 21 13.18 -10.65 -16.96
CA GLY A 21 12.32 -10.18 -18.03
C GLY A 21 12.80 -8.82 -18.52
N LYS A 22 13.37 -8.78 -19.71
CA LYS A 22 13.67 -7.55 -20.44
C LYS A 22 12.35 -6.99 -20.96
N VAL A 23 12.18 -5.68 -20.93
CA VAL A 23 11.01 -5.03 -21.52
C VAL A 23 11.52 -4.03 -22.53
N TYR A 24 10.88 -4.01 -23.69
CA TYR A 24 11.23 -3.19 -24.83
C TYR A 24 10.15 -2.18 -25.09
N THR A 25 10.53 -1.01 -25.59
CA THR A 25 9.63 0.05 -26.03
C THR A 25 9.85 0.38 -27.50
N TRP A 26 8.78 0.64 -28.23
CA TRP A 26 8.86 1.19 -29.59
C TRP A 26 7.64 2.07 -29.88
N THR A 27 7.77 2.95 -30.87
CA THR A 27 6.66 3.76 -31.37
C THR A 27 6.26 3.22 -32.74
N ASP A 28 4.97 2.93 -32.95
CA ASP A 28 4.47 2.46 -34.24
C ASP A 28 4.25 3.63 -35.24
N GLU A 29 3.85 3.29 -36.47
CA GLU A 29 3.60 4.27 -37.55
C GLU A 29 2.48 5.27 -37.21
N SER A 30 1.59 4.93 -36.28
CA SER A 30 0.51 5.81 -35.81
C SER A 30 0.95 6.78 -34.70
N GLY A 31 2.20 6.67 -34.24
CA GLY A 31 2.73 7.43 -33.11
C GLY A 31 2.38 6.82 -31.73
N THR A 32 1.87 5.59 -31.69
CA THR A 32 1.51 4.92 -30.43
C THR A 32 2.73 4.22 -29.83
N VAL A 33 2.97 4.44 -28.53
CA VAL A 33 4.07 3.79 -27.78
C VAL A 33 3.61 2.45 -27.24
N HIS A 34 4.37 1.40 -27.53
CA HIS A 34 4.12 0.02 -27.10
C HIS A 34 5.21 -0.47 -26.15
N TYR A 35 4.83 -1.38 -25.24
CA TYR A 35 5.75 -2.05 -24.33
C TYR A 35 5.53 -3.56 -24.39
N ALA A 36 6.59 -4.35 -24.58
CA ALA A 36 6.50 -5.81 -24.56
C ALA A 36 7.79 -6.48 -24.07
N ASP A 37 7.69 -7.74 -23.65
CA ASP A 37 8.82 -8.59 -23.28
C ASP A 37 9.66 -9.04 -24.49
N ARG A 38 9.12 -8.90 -25.71
CA ARG A 38 9.83 -9.10 -26.97
C ARG A 38 9.31 -8.13 -28.03
N PRO A 39 10.20 -7.40 -28.74
CA PRO A 39 9.77 -6.52 -29.82
C PRO A 39 9.40 -7.32 -31.08
N PRO A 40 8.54 -6.78 -31.96
CA PRO A 40 8.36 -7.29 -33.31
C PRO A 40 9.70 -7.32 -34.07
N ALA A 41 9.89 -8.32 -34.94
CA ALA A 41 11.18 -8.55 -35.62
C ALA A 41 11.64 -7.37 -36.49
N ASP A 42 10.69 -6.56 -36.96
CA ASP A 42 10.91 -5.55 -37.99
C ASP A 42 10.88 -4.10 -37.45
N ILE A 43 10.90 -3.93 -36.12
CA ILE A 43 10.87 -2.61 -35.48
C ILE A 43 12.11 -2.43 -34.59
N GLU A 44 12.80 -1.31 -34.77
CA GLU A 44 13.83 -0.88 -33.82
C GLU A 44 13.18 -0.55 -32.47
N ALA A 45 13.45 -1.39 -31.47
CA ALA A 45 12.93 -1.22 -30.13
C ALA A 45 14.08 -0.99 -29.14
N GLU A 46 13.84 -0.14 -28.15
CA GLU A 46 14.78 0.16 -27.09
C GLU A 46 14.50 -0.73 -25.88
N GLU A 47 15.52 -1.43 -25.36
CA GLU A 47 15.41 -2.17 -24.11
C GLU A 47 15.35 -1.17 -22.94
N ILE A 48 14.26 -1.20 -22.19
CA ILE A 48 14.12 -0.44 -20.96
C ILE A 48 14.66 -1.27 -19.80
N GLU A 49 15.72 -0.79 -19.16
CA GLU A 49 16.12 -1.26 -17.84
C GLU A 49 15.17 -0.71 -16.77
N PHE A 50 14.29 -1.57 -16.24
CA PHE A 50 13.55 -1.24 -15.03
C PHE A 50 14.51 -1.25 -13.83
N GLN A 51 15.08 -0.10 -13.49
CA GLN A 51 15.73 0.11 -12.20
C GLN A 51 14.71 0.33 -11.07
N GLY A 52 13.73 -0.58 -10.98
CA GLY A 52 12.88 -0.68 -9.81
C GLY A 52 13.71 -1.24 -8.67
N LYS A 53 14.27 -0.39 -7.80
CA LYS A 53 14.82 -0.87 -6.52
C LYS A 53 13.69 -1.60 -5.80
N LYS A 54 13.76 -2.93 -5.71
CA LYS A 54 12.90 -3.70 -4.79
C LYS A 54 13.13 -3.12 -3.40
N LYS A 55 12.24 -2.23 -2.95
CA LYS A 55 12.23 -1.83 -1.55
C LYS A 55 11.94 -3.08 -0.74
N ALA A 56 12.67 -3.25 0.36
CA ALA A 56 12.36 -4.32 1.30
C ALA A 56 10.88 -4.24 1.70
N PRO A 57 10.20 -5.38 1.88
CA PRO A 57 8.81 -5.38 2.33
C PRO A 57 8.71 -4.61 3.66
N VAL A 58 7.72 -3.72 3.73
CA VAL A 58 7.45 -2.95 4.96
C VAL A 58 6.91 -3.92 5.99
N SER A 59 7.58 -4.02 7.14
CA SER A 59 7.10 -4.80 8.27
C SER A 59 6.43 -3.86 9.27
N VAL A 60 5.13 -4.05 9.49
CA VAL A 60 4.38 -3.34 10.52
C VAL A 60 4.24 -4.26 11.73
N ASN A 61 4.57 -3.76 12.92
CA ASN A 61 4.43 -4.51 14.16
C ASN A 61 3.23 -3.96 14.95
N GLU A 62 2.28 -4.83 15.29
CA GLU A 62 1.03 -4.45 15.97
C GLU A 62 1.26 -3.73 17.30
N GLY A 63 2.20 -4.20 18.12
CA GLY A 63 2.50 -3.57 19.42
C GLY A 63 3.04 -2.15 19.27
N THR A 64 3.84 -1.89 18.24
CA THR A 64 4.32 -0.53 17.92
C THR A 64 3.31 0.30 17.15
N LEU A 65 2.35 -0.32 16.45
CA LEU A 65 1.27 0.38 15.75
C LEU A 65 0.25 0.91 16.76
N ALA A 66 -0.06 0.15 17.80
CA ALA A 66 -0.97 0.54 18.87
C ALA A 66 -0.49 1.82 19.56
N GLY A 67 -1.30 2.87 19.51
CA GLY A 67 -0.95 4.20 19.99
C GLY A 67 -1.67 5.30 19.22
N GLN A 68 -1.35 6.54 19.58
CA GLN A 68 -1.89 7.72 18.93
C GLN A 68 -0.95 8.25 17.87
N TRP A 69 -1.51 8.63 16.73
CA TRP A 69 -0.79 9.13 15.57
C TRP A 69 -1.44 10.42 15.10
N TYR A 70 -0.63 11.40 14.72
CA TYR A 70 -1.09 12.64 14.11
C TYR A 70 -0.22 13.03 12.93
N GLY A 71 -0.81 13.61 11.91
CA GLY A 71 -0.06 14.15 10.80
C GLY A 71 -0.93 14.72 9.71
N ARG A 72 -0.38 14.81 8.51
CA ARG A 72 -1.01 15.48 7.37
C ARG A 72 -0.92 14.64 6.10
N SER A 73 -1.86 14.88 5.18
CA SER A 73 -1.79 14.37 3.82
C SER A 73 -1.07 15.32 2.86
N ASP A 74 -0.65 14.77 1.74
CA ASP A 74 -0.17 15.50 0.57
C ASP A 74 -1.21 16.46 -0.03
N LYS A 75 -2.50 16.28 0.28
CA LYS A 75 -3.60 17.17 -0.13
C LYS A 75 -4.02 18.18 0.95
N GLY A 76 -3.27 18.26 2.06
CA GLY A 76 -3.50 19.23 3.13
C GLY A 76 -4.57 18.81 4.14
N SER A 77 -5.03 17.56 4.13
CA SER A 77 -5.83 17.02 5.22
C SER A 77 -4.98 16.85 6.48
N GLU A 78 -5.54 17.08 7.66
CA GLU A 78 -4.93 16.69 8.92
C GLU A 78 -5.65 15.47 9.49
N VAL A 79 -4.92 14.59 10.17
CA VAL A 79 -5.48 13.36 10.72
C VAL A 79 -4.98 13.09 12.12
N LYS A 80 -5.85 12.54 12.96
CA LYS A 80 -5.53 11.88 14.22
C LYS A 80 -6.11 10.46 14.22
N LEU A 81 -5.27 9.48 14.51
CA LEU A 81 -5.64 8.07 14.61
C LEU A 81 -5.27 7.56 15.99
N THR A 82 -6.08 6.66 16.55
CA THR A 82 -5.71 5.87 17.73
C THR A 82 -5.97 4.41 17.42
N PHE A 83 -4.91 3.61 17.29
CA PHE A 83 -5.00 2.15 17.25
C PHE A 83 -4.90 1.63 18.68
N ASN A 84 -5.93 0.95 19.16
CA ASN A 84 -5.92 0.37 20.50
C ASN A 84 -5.48 -1.09 20.44
N GLU A 85 -4.80 -1.57 21.49
CA GLU A 85 -4.34 -2.96 21.62
C GLU A 85 -5.49 -3.98 21.62
N ASN A 86 -6.71 -3.55 21.96
CA ASN A 86 -7.91 -4.37 21.93
C ASN A 86 -8.52 -4.52 20.51
N GLY A 87 -7.83 -4.05 19.46
CA GLY A 87 -8.28 -4.14 18.07
C GLY A 87 -9.27 -3.06 17.63
N THR A 88 -9.55 -2.05 18.46
CA THR A 88 -10.41 -0.92 18.09
C THR A 88 -9.60 0.25 17.55
N ILE A 89 -10.22 1.07 16.70
CA ILE A 89 -9.62 2.29 16.14
C ILE A 89 -10.55 3.49 16.31
N THR A 90 -9.97 4.66 16.60
CA THR A 90 -10.63 5.95 16.40
C THR A 90 -9.87 6.76 15.36
N TYR A 91 -10.61 7.45 14.50
CA TYR A 91 -10.06 8.25 13.43
C TYR A 91 -10.79 9.58 13.33
N THR A 92 -10.03 10.65 13.12
CA THR A 92 -10.57 11.98 12.81
C THR A 92 -9.69 12.61 11.74
N GLN A 93 -10.31 13.07 10.67
CA GLN A 93 -9.69 13.82 9.60
C GLN A 93 -10.37 15.18 9.47
N THR A 94 -9.58 16.24 9.44
CA THR A 94 -10.02 17.56 8.97
C THR A 94 -9.46 17.75 7.57
N LYS A 95 -10.33 17.85 6.58
CA LYS A 95 -9.92 18.06 5.18
C LYS A 95 -9.51 19.51 4.95
N SER A 96 -8.84 19.77 3.83
CA SER A 96 -8.39 21.12 3.46
C SER A 96 -9.54 22.12 3.29
N ASP A 97 -10.74 21.65 2.94
CA ASP A 97 -11.97 22.44 2.89
C ASP A 97 -12.64 22.65 4.26
N GLN A 98 -11.96 22.27 5.36
CA GLN A 98 -12.45 22.31 6.74
C GLN A 98 -13.62 21.37 7.05
N SER A 99 -14.02 20.49 6.13
CA SER A 99 -14.93 19.40 6.46
C SER A 99 -14.25 18.39 7.37
N VAL A 100 -15.01 17.80 8.28
CA VAL A 100 -14.52 16.81 9.24
C VAL A 100 -15.15 15.47 8.94
N PHE A 101 -14.33 14.44 8.91
CA PHE A 101 -14.73 13.04 8.85
C PHE A 101 -14.18 12.30 10.06
N ASN A 102 -15.01 11.52 10.74
CA ASN A 102 -14.57 10.66 11.82
C ASN A 102 -15.24 9.29 11.74
N TYR A 103 -14.57 8.28 12.27
CA TYR A 103 -15.16 6.96 12.44
C TYR A 103 -14.56 6.25 13.66
N GLN A 104 -15.29 5.25 14.13
CA GLN A 104 -14.80 4.24 15.06
C GLN A 104 -15.04 2.85 14.47
N GLY A 105 -14.18 1.91 14.78
CA GLY A 105 -14.30 0.58 14.22
C GLY A 105 -13.28 -0.42 14.76
N LEU A 106 -13.18 -1.53 14.06
CA LEU A 106 -12.22 -2.59 14.32
C LEU A 106 -11.12 -2.54 13.26
N TRP A 107 -9.88 -2.75 13.68
CA TRP A 107 -8.74 -2.85 12.78
C TRP A 107 -8.12 -4.24 12.82
N SER A 108 -7.53 -4.65 11.70
CA SER A 108 -6.70 -5.85 11.56
C SER A 108 -5.50 -5.53 10.69
N LEU A 109 -4.41 -6.25 10.88
CA LEU A 109 -3.18 -6.08 10.11
C LEU A 109 -2.86 -7.35 9.33
N GLU A 110 -2.62 -7.20 8.03
CA GLU A 110 -2.10 -8.26 7.16
C GLU A 110 -0.91 -7.72 6.37
N GLY A 111 0.30 -8.17 6.74
CA GLY A 111 1.55 -7.65 6.16
C GLY A 111 1.73 -6.15 6.42
N SER A 112 1.60 -5.35 5.36
CA SER A 112 1.68 -3.88 5.41
C SER A 112 0.32 -3.20 5.19
N SER A 113 -0.78 -3.96 5.21
CA SER A 113 -2.13 -3.45 4.98
C SER A 113 -2.92 -3.47 6.28
N ILE A 114 -3.42 -2.30 6.69
CA ILE A 114 -4.33 -2.20 7.83
C ILE A 114 -5.75 -2.13 7.26
N SER A 115 -6.58 -3.09 7.61
CA SER A 115 -8.00 -3.08 7.25
C SER A 115 -8.83 -2.59 8.42
N VAL A 116 -9.72 -1.62 8.17
CA VAL A 116 -10.65 -1.08 9.16
C VAL A 116 -12.07 -1.32 8.70
N ILE A 117 -12.89 -1.89 9.58
CA ILE A 117 -14.34 -1.98 9.39
C ILE A 117 -14.98 -1.03 10.41
N THR A 118 -15.72 -0.03 9.93
CA THR A 118 -16.35 0.96 10.80
C THR A 118 -17.58 0.38 11.49
N GLU A 119 -17.76 0.68 12.77
CA GLU A 119 -19.04 0.49 13.47
C GLU A 119 -19.98 1.67 13.22
N PHE A 120 -19.42 2.87 13.10
CA PHE A 120 -20.12 4.05 12.62
C PHE A 120 -19.14 5.08 12.08
N SER A 121 -19.65 5.98 11.26
CA SER A 121 -18.93 7.17 10.78
C SER A 121 -19.75 8.43 10.99
N GLN A 122 -19.08 9.58 10.97
CA GLN A 122 -19.72 10.88 10.99
C GLN A 122 -19.02 11.83 10.03
N THR A 123 -19.80 12.71 9.41
CA THR A 123 -19.30 13.78 8.53
C THR A 123 -19.92 15.11 8.94
N ALA A 124 -19.14 16.18 8.86
CA ALA A 124 -19.63 17.55 8.96
C ALA A 124 -18.96 18.39 7.87
N PRO A 125 -19.69 19.22 7.11
CA PRO A 125 -19.07 20.22 6.26
C PRO A 125 -18.46 21.32 7.13
N ALA A 126 -17.68 22.22 6.51
CA ALA A 126 -17.16 23.40 7.20
C ALA A 126 -18.32 24.19 7.86
N ASN A 127 -18.23 24.36 9.18
CA ASN A 127 -19.25 25.04 10.01
C ASN A 127 -20.65 24.40 10.01
N GLY A 128 -20.77 23.12 9.65
CA GLY A 128 -22.04 22.38 9.72
C GLY A 128 -22.11 21.40 10.88
N ASP A 129 -23.29 20.81 11.06
CA ASP A 129 -23.52 19.77 12.05
C ASP A 129 -23.01 18.40 11.59
N PHE A 130 -22.63 17.58 12.55
CA PHE A 130 -22.28 16.19 12.31
C PHE A 130 -23.51 15.36 11.92
N LYS A 131 -23.38 14.63 10.81
CA LYS A 131 -24.30 13.58 10.39
C LYS A 131 -23.66 12.23 10.62
N ARG A 132 -24.31 11.37 11.41
CA ARG A 132 -23.86 10.00 11.70
C ARG A 132 -24.43 9.02 10.69
N SER A 133 -23.59 8.10 10.20
CA SER A 133 -24.00 6.90 9.48
C SER A 133 -23.65 5.65 10.29
N PRO A 134 -24.60 4.74 10.55
CA PRO A 134 -24.33 3.45 11.18
C PRO A 134 -23.96 2.35 10.15
N GLU A 135 -23.98 2.65 8.85
CA GLU A 135 -23.64 1.66 7.82
C GLU A 135 -22.14 1.35 7.86
N PRO A 136 -21.75 0.08 8.02
CA PRO A 136 -20.34 -0.30 8.04
C PRO A 136 -19.66 -0.04 6.70
N MET A 137 -18.50 0.62 6.76
CA MET A 137 -17.62 0.87 5.63
C MET A 137 -16.30 0.15 5.88
N GLN A 138 -15.68 -0.34 4.80
CA GLN A 138 -14.35 -0.92 4.86
C GLN A 138 -13.33 0.05 4.27
N TYR A 139 -12.27 0.30 5.03
CA TYR A 139 -11.12 1.09 4.60
C TYR A 139 -9.86 0.24 4.64
N VAL A 140 -8.99 0.44 3.65
CA VAL A 140 -7.70 -0.26 3.55
C VAL A 140 -6.58 0.77 3.48
N TYR A 141 -5.70 0.74 4.47
CA TYR A 141 -4.54 1.60 4.59
C TYR A 141 -3.31 0.82 4.14
N ASN A 142 -2.66 1.27 3.08
CA ASN A 142 -1.45 0.66 2.56
C ASN A 142 -0.24 1.37 3.16
N VAL A 143 0.48 0.72 4.07
CA VAL A 143 1.63 1.30 4.76
C VAL A 143 2.86 1.25 3.84
N LEU A 144 3.42 2.43 3.56
CA LEU A 144 4.58 2.62 2.68
C LEU A 144 5.90 2.66 3.44
N ALA A 145 5.87 3.14 4.68
CA ALA A 145 6.99 3.20 5.58
C ALA A 145 6.49 3.14 7.02
N PHE A 146 7.21 2.44 7.88
CA PHE A 146 6.84 2.27 9.28
C PHE A 146 8.09 2.26 10.16
N GLY A 147 8.03 3.01 11.25
CA GLY A 147 9.03 3.04 12.30
C GLY A 147 8.38 3.35 13.64
N ASN A 148 9.17 3.34 14.71
CA ASN A 148 8.65 3.46 16.08
C ASN A 148 7.79 4.72 16.29
N ASN A 149 8.18 5.84 15.65
CA ASN A 149 7.55 7.14 15.87
C ASN A 149 7.01 7.78 14.58
N SER A 150 7.08 7.08 13.45
CA SER A 150 6.59 7.60 12.16
C SER A 150 5.97 6.51 11.30
N MET A 151 4.93 6.89 10.56
CA MET A 151 4.27 6.02 9.60
C MET A 151 3.87 6.84 8.36
N GLU A 152 4.10 6.26 7.19
CA GLU A 152 3.60 6.76 5.91
C GLU A 152 2.61 5.73 5.36
N TYR A 153 1.42 6.17 4.95
CA TYR A 153 0.42 5.28 4.38
C TYR A 153 -0.39 5.96 3.28
N ILE A 154 -1.01 5.16 2.42
CA ILE A 154 -2.01 5.61 1.44
C ILE A 154 -3.36 5.01 1.79
N ILE A 155 -4.39 5.85 1.76
CA ILE A 155 -5.79 5.44 1.77
C ILE A 155 -6.51 6.15 0.62
N GLU A 156 -7.30 5.40 -0.13
CA GLU A 156 -7.97 5.85 -1.36
C GLU A 156 -6.99 6.53 -2.33
N SER A 157 -6.95 7.87 -2.34
CA SER A 157 -6.09 8.68 -3.20
C SER A 157 -5.25 9.71 -2.45
N GLU A 158 -5.16 9.60 -1.12
CA GLU A 158 -4.39 10.49 -0.26
C GLU A 158 -3.23 9.74 0.42
N ARG A 159 -2.06 10.38 0.45
CA ARG A 159 -0.88 9.89 1.14
C ARG A 159 -0.70 10.68 2.42
N PHE A 160 -0.61 10.00 3.55
CA PHE A 160 -0.41 10.59 4.86
C PHE A 160 0.99 10.31 5.39
N THR A 161 1.58 11.32 6.03
CA THR A 161 2.74 11.16 6.90
C THR A 161 2.31 11.51 8.32
N VAL A 162 2.40 10.54 9.23
CA VAL A 162 1.99 10.70 10.63
C VAL A 162 3.15 10.38 11.57
N SER A 163 3.13 11.04 12.72
CA SER A 163 4.05 10.83 13.82
C SER A 163 3.29 10.40 15.07
N ARG A 164 3.94 9.60 15.91
CA ARG A 164 3.38 9.16 17.18
C ARG A 164 3.23 10.34 18.13
N ILE A 165 2.12 10.40 18.86
CA ILE A 165 1.90 11.37 19.94
C ILE A 165 2.09 10.61 21.26
N ASP A 166 3.19 10.90 21.96
CA ASP A 166 3.35 10.45 23.34
C ASP A 166 2.77 11.54 24.25
N PHE A 167 1.65 11.25 24.92
CA PHE A 167 1.26 12.05 26.09
C PHE A 167 2.16 11.61 27.25
N SER A 168 3.32 12.25 27.39
CA SER A 168 3.98 12.30 28.69
C SER A 168 3.05 13.09 29.62
N GLN A 169 2.31 12.38 30.48
CA GLN A 169 1.72 12.96 31.68
C GLN A 169 2.73 12.84 32.82
#